data_AF-A0A2V8BNC0-F1
#
_entry.id   AF-A0A2V8BNC0-F1
#
_cell.length_a   1.000
_cell.length_b   1.000
_cell.length_c   1.000
_cell.angle_alpha   90.00
_cell.angle_beta   90.00
_cell.angle_gamma   90.00
#
_symmetry.space_group_name_H-M   'P 1'
#
loop_
_entity.id
_entity.type
_entity.pdbx_description
1 polymer ?
#
loop_
_entity_poly.entity_id
_entity_poly.type
_entity_poly.pdbx_seq_one_letter_code
_entity_poly.pdbx_strand_id
1 'polypeptide(L)'
;MKPLIQWSIDHHWMVMAFSVLLLFGGIWTARDMPVDVFPDLTAPTVTILTEGHGMAPEEMESLVTFPLESAINGASSVRRVRSATALGIAVVWVEFDWGTDIFLARQIVAEKLALVGGTLPPQVERPVLAPVSSIMGEILFFAISSDAQDPLALRTAADTVVRRRLLAVAGVSQVTPIGGAERQYQVVARPEQLRANSISLTELLNAVRGASQNTSAGVYTEGPQEYVLQAVGRVRNPDEIGESVVALRGG
;
A
#
# COMPACT_ATOMS: atom_id res chain seq x y z
N MET A 1 -4.96 -61.99 9.32
CA MET A 1 -3.61 -61.39 9.16
C MET A 1 -2.73 -62.09 8.12
N LYS A 2 -2.89 -63.39 7.81
CA LYS A 2 -2.07 -64.11 6.80
C LYS A 2 -2.40 -63.90 5.30
N PRO A 3 -3.62 -63.52 4.86
CA PRO A 3 -3.94 -63.56 3.42
C PRO A 3 -3.26 -62.47 2.59
N LEU A 4 -3.05 -61.27 3.16
CA LEU A 4 -2.39 -60.15 2.46
C LEU A 4 -0.89 -60.41 2.24
N ILE A 5 -0.24 -61.01 3.24
CA ILE A 5 1.18 -61.37 3.17
C ILE A 5 1.39 -62.50 2.16
N GLN A 6 0.56 -63.55 2.21
CA GLN A 6 0.62 -64.66 1.26
C GLN A 6 0.41 -64.16 -0.18
N TRP A 7 -0.60 -63.32 -0.41
CA TRP A 7 -0.87 -62.74 -1.73
C TRP A 7 0.29 -61.88 -2.25
N SER A 8 0.95 -61.13 -1.37
CA SER A 8 2.11 -60.28 -1.74
C SER A 8 3.34 -61.11 -2.14
N ILE A 9 3.53 -62.28 -1.54
CA ILE A 9 4.62 -63.21 -1.89
C ILE A 9 4.31 -63.90 -3.23
N ASP A 10 3.06 -64.36 -3.40
CA ASP A 10 2.63 -65.05 -4.61
C ASP A 10 2.64 -64.10 -5.84
N HIS A 11 2.42 -62.79 -5.65
CA HIS A 11 2.40 -61.75 -6.69
C HIS A 11 3.56 -60.74 -6.58
N HIS A 12 4.77 -61.20 -6.25
CA HIS A 12 5.94 -60.34 -6.02
C HIS A 12 6.26 -59.34 -7.16
N TRP A 13 5.99 -59.69 -8.43
CA TRP A 13 6.14 -58.76 -9.56
C TRP A 13 5.19 -57.57 -9.51
N MET A 14 3.93 -57.78 -9.11
CA MET A 14 2.98 -56.67 -8.90
C MET A 14 3.42 -55.78 -7.74
N VAL A 15 3.89 -56.39 -6.64
CA VAL A 15 4.40 -55.63 -5.49
C VAL A 15 5.59 -54.77 -5.91
N MET A 16 6.57 -55.33 -6.65
CA MET A 16 7.69 -54.53 -7.18
C MET A 16 7.23 -53.42 -8.11
N ALA A 17 6.28 -53.68 -9.02
CA ALA A 17 5.76 -52.66 -9.92
C ALA A 17 5.09 -51.50 -9.14
N PHE A 18 4.28 -51.81 -8.12
CA PHE A 18 3.69 -50.82 -7.24
C PHE A 18 4.73 -50.06 -6.41
N SER A 19 5.75 -50.74 -5.89
CA SER A 19 6.84 -50.09 -5.15
C SER A 19 7.63 -49.12 -6.03
N VAL A 20 7.93 -49.51 -7.28
CA VAL A 20 8.60 -48.64 -8.25
C VAL A 20 7.71 -47.45 -8.60
N LEU A 21 6.41 -47.68 -8.83
CA LEU A 21 5.45 -46.61 -9.11
C LEU A 21 5.33 -45.63 -7.93
N LEU A 22 5.28 -46.13 -6.69
CA LEU A 22 5.29 -45.31 -5.48
C LEU A 22 6.60 -44.54 -5.30
N LEU A 23 7.76 -45.14 -5.63
CA LEU A 23 9.04 -44.45 -5.58
C LEU A 23 9.10 -43.32 -6.62
N PHE A 24 8.67 -43.56 -7.85
CA PHE A 24 8.60 -42.52 -8.88
C PHE A 24 7.61 -41.42 -8.51
N GLY A 25 6.42 -41.78 -8.03
CA GLY A 25 5.42 -40.82 -7.56
C GLY A 25 5.94 -40.01 -6.37
N GLY A 26 6.60 -40.65 -5.40
CA GLY A 26 7.19 -40.00 -4.25
C GLY A 26 8.32 -39.04 -4.62
N ILE A 27 9.23 -39.45 -5.52
CA ILE A 27 10.31 -38.58 -6.02
C ILE A 27 9.74 -37.40 -6.80
N TRP A 28 8.70 -37.62 -7.60
CA TRP A 28 8.06 -36.55 -8.35
C TRP A 28 7.42 -35.53 -7.42
N THR A 29 6.59 -35.98 -6.46
CA THR A 29 5.98 -35.10 -5.45
C THR A 29 7.03 -34.40 -4.58
N ALA A 30 8.10 -35.10 -4.18
CA ALA A 30 9.15 -34.52 -3.33
C ALA A 30 9.97 -33.45 -4.05
N ARG A 31 10.07 -33.49 -5.39
CA ARG A 31 10.76 -32.43 -6.17
C ARG A 31 9.96 -31.13 -6.23
N ASP A 32 8.63 -31.23 -6.32
CA ASP A 32 7.75 -30.08 -6.49
C ASP A 32 7.19 -29.56 -5.15
N MET A 33 7.50 -30.23 -4.03
CA MET A 33 7.03 -29.84 -2.71
C MET A 33 7.69 -28.52 -2.27
N PRO A 34 6.91 -27.48 -1.92
CA PRO A 34 7.45 -26.24 -1.40
C PRO A 34 8.23 -26.50 -0.10
N VAL A 35 9.42 -25.92 -0.01
CA VAL A 35 10.25 -26.00 1.19
C VAL A 35 10.23 -24.63 1.86
N ASP A 36 9.86 -24.60 3.13
CA ASP A 36 9.95 -23.42 3.98
C ASP A 36 10.84 -23.71 5.19
N VAL A 37 11.59 -22.71 5.63
CA VAL A 37 12.49 -22.81 6.78
C VAL A 37 11.69 -22.79 8.08
N PHE A 38 10.58 -22.04 8.10
CA PHE A 38 9.71 -21.91 9.26
C PHE A 38 8.27 -22.24 8.88
N PRO A 39 7.50 -22.92 9.75
CA PRO A 39 6.06 -23.00 9.57
C PRO A 39 5.45 -21.59 9.69
N ASP A 40 4.34 -21.33 9.00
CA ASP A 40 3.63 -20.07 9.19
C ASP A 40 3.03 -20.01 10.60
N LEU A 41 3.60 -19.16 11.45
CA LEU A 41 3.17 -18.91 12.82
C LEU A 41 2.29 -17.67 12.94
N THR A 42 1.81 -17.12 11.81
CA THR A 42 1.01 -15.89 11.81
C THR A 42 -0.47 -16.20 11.78
N ALA A 43 -1.20 -15.64 12.75
CA ALA A 43 -2.65 -15.61 12.66
C ALA A 43 -3.04 -14.68 11.50
N PRO A 44 -4.08 -15.02 10.70
CA PRO A 44 -4.51 -14.17 9.61
C PRO A 44 -4.84 -12.77 10.13
N THR A 45 -4.07 -11.77 9.69
CA THR A 45 -4.15 -10.41 10.20
C THR A 45 -4.37 -9.45 9.06
N VAL A 46 -5.38 -8.60 9.19
CA VAL A 46 -5.64 -7.51 8.26
C VAL A 46 -5.26 -6.20 8.93
N THR A 47 -4.34 -5.46 8.33
CA THR A 47 -3.95 -4.14 8.81
C THR A 47 -4.67 -3.05 8.03
N ILE A 48 -5.24 -2.10 8.76
CA ILE A 48 -5.90 -0.91 8.25
C ILE A 48 -5.00 0.27 8.58
N LEU A 49 -4.72 1.11 7.59
CA LEU A 49 -4.01 2.37 7.75
C LEU A 49 -4.95 3.52 7.44
N THR A 50 -4.91 4.54 8.27
CA THR A 50 -5.68 5.77 8.06
C THR A 50 -4.81 6.97 8.36
N GLU A 51 -4.76 7.92 7.43
CA GLU A 51 -3.97 9.15 7.54
C GLU A 51 -4.89 10.35 7.79
N GLY A 52 -4.57 11.12 8.82
CA GLY A 52 -5.31 12.31 9.25
C GLY A 52 -4.37 13.50 9.34
N HIS A 53 -3.98 14.06 8.20
CA HIS A 53 -2.97 15.11 8.05
C HIS A 53 -2.97 16.16 9.18
N GLY A 54 -1.96 16.11 10.04
CA GLY A 54 -1.75 17.10 11.11
C GLY A 54 -2.68 16.98 12.33
N MET A 55 -3.52 15.94 12.41
CA MET A 55 -4.36 15.68 13.57
C MET A 55 -3.52 15.26 14.78
N ALA A 56 -3.87 15.80 15.95
CA ALA A 56 -3.28 15.38 17.22
C ALA A 56 -3.63 13.91 17.53
N PRO A 57 -2.76 13.16 18.23
CA PRO A 57 -3.02 11.76 18.56
C PRO A 57 -4.37 11.52 19.25
N GLU A 58 -4.75 12.39 20.19
CA GLU A 58 -6.00 12.27 20.95
C GLU A 58 -7.25 12.50 20.07
N GLU A 59 -7.14 13.44 19.13
CA GLU A 59 -8.19 13.72 18.15
C GLU A 59 -8.30 12.57 17.14
N MET A 60 -7.17 12.04 16.68
CA MET A 60 -7.10 10.88 15.78
C MET A 60 -7.63 9.60 16.46
N GLU A 61 -7.38 9.42 17.75
CA GLU A 61 -7.91 8.30 18.52
C GLU A 61 -9.43 8.38 18.61
N SER A 62 -9.95 9.51 19.10
CA SER A 62 -11.38 9.70 19.35
C SER A 62 -12.24 9.76 18.08
N LEU A 63 -11.77 10.43 17.02
CA LEU A 63 -12.55 10.65 15.80
C LEU A 63 -12.37 9.58 14.72
N VAL A 64 -11.27 8.82 14.76
CA VAL A 64 -10.92 7.87 13.68
C VAL A 64 -10.70 6.48 14.22
N THR A 65 -9.76 6.32 15.15
CA THR A 65 -9.31 5.00 15.60
C THR A 65 -10.43 4.28 16.35
N PHE A 66 -11.08 4.93 17.30
CA PHE A 66 -12.15 4.35 18.10
C PHE A 66 -13.39 3.96 17.27
N PRO A 67 -13.91 4.80 16.36
CA PRO A 67 -14.99 4.39 15.44
C PRO A 67 -14.61 3.20 14.55
N LEU A 68 -13.37 3.16 14.03
CA LEU A 68 -12.89 2.06 13.21
C LEU A 68 -12.83 0.75 14.01
N GLU A 69 -12.23 0.78 15.19
CA GLU A 69 -12.17 -0.39 16.06
C GLU A 69 -13.57 -0.91 16.40
N SER A 70 -14.46 -0.02 16.84
CA SER A 70 -15.82 -0.37 17.25
C SER A 70 -16.60 -1.06 16.12
N ALA A 71 -16.47 -0.56 14.90
CA ALA A 71 -17.12 -1.15 13.73
C ALA A 71 -16.56 -2.52 13.34
N ILE A 72 -15.26 -2.74 13.55
CA ILE A 72 -14.57 -3.98 13.19
C ILE A 72 -14.71 -5.05 14.29
N ASN A 73 -14.77 -4.66 15.55
CA ASN A 73 -14.82 -5.59 16.69
C ASN A 73 -16.06 -6.53 16.65
N GLY A 74 -17.12 -6.12 15.96
CA GLY A 74 -18.32 -6.94 15.73
C GLY A 74 -18.33 -7.74 14.42
N ALA A 75 -17.21 -7.83 13.70
CA ALA A 75 -17.11 -8.60 12.46
C ALA A 75 -16.91 -10.11 12.74
N SER A 76 -17.41 -10.95 11.84
CA SER A 76 -17.33 -12.40 11.97
C SER A 76 -15.88 -12.89 11.97
N SER A 77 -15.58 -13.88 12.82
CA SER A 77 -14.27 -14.53 12.91
C SER A 77 -13.11 -13.62 13.33
N VAL A 78 -13.42 -12.41 13.82
CA VAL A 78 -12.42 -11.54 14.46
C VAL A 78 -12.15 -12.05 15.86
N ARG A 79 -10.90 -12.37 16.13
CA ARG A 79 -10.42 -12.83 17.43
C ARG A 79 -9.98 -11.67 18.31
N ARG A 80 -9.28 -10.69 17.70
CA ARG A 80 -8.71 -9.56 18.43
C ARG A 80 -8.51 -8.37 17.50
N VAL A 81 -8.86 -7.18 18.00
CA VAL A 81 -8.50 -5.91 17.37
C VAL A 81 -7.46 -5.22 18.25
N ARG A 82 -6.41 -4.70 17.63
CA ARG A 82 -5.40 -3.85 18.26
C ARG A 82 -5.21 -2.60 17.43
N SER A 83 -4.84 -1.51 18.05
CA SER A 83 -4.54 -0.27 17.36
C SER A 83 -3.33 0.42 17.96
N ALA A 84 -2.77 1.32 17.16
CA ALA A 84 -1.79 2.29 17.61
C ALA A 84 -2.07 3.60 16.85
N THR A 85 -2.11 4.69 17.60
CA THR A 85 -2.38 6.02 17.07
C THR A 85 -1.20 6.92 17.39
N ALA A 86 -0.76 7.65 16.38
CA ALA A 86 0.30 8.64 16.47
C ALA A 86 -0.12 9.90 15.72
N LEU A 87 0.76 10.90 15.69
CA LEU A 87 0.49 12.17 15.03
C LEU A 87 0.12 11.95 13.56
N GLY A 88 -1.12 12.28 13.20
CA GLY A 88 -1.66 12.18 11.85
C GLY A 88 -1.77 10.77 11.25
N ILE A 89 -1.58 9.71 12.03
CA ILE A 89 -1.70 8.32 11.54
C ILE A 89 -2.34 7.41 12.58
N ALA A 90 -3.22 6.53 12.12
CA ALA A 90 -3.78 5.43 12.91
C ALA A 90 -3.55 4.11 12.17
N VAL A 91 -3.09 3.11 12.93
CA VAL A 91 -2.88 1.75 12.43
C VAL A 91 -3.74 0.81 13.26
N VAL A 92 -4.59 0.01 12.61
CA VAL A 92 -5.46 -0.97 13.26
C VAL A 92 -5.14 -2.37 12.72
N TRP A 93 -4.77 -3.28 13.60
CA TRP A 93 -4.55 -4.70 13.32
C TRP A 93 -5.77 -5.51 13.73
N VAL A 94 -6.33 -6.23 12.76
CA VAL A 94 -7.50 -7.10 12.94
C VAL A 94 -7.04 -8.54 12.80
N GLU A 95 -6.91 -9.23 13.92
CA GLU A 95 -6.55 -10.66 13.96
C GLU A 95 -7.80 -11.52 13.87
N PHE A 96 -7.80 -12.46 12.93
CA PHE A 96 -8.86 -13.43 12.74
C PHE A 96 -8.52 -14.78 13.39
N ASP A 97 -9.52 -15.65 13.51
CA ASP A 97 -9.34 -17.02 13.96
C ASP A 97 -8.39 -17.80 13.03
N TRP A 98 -7.66 -18.75 13.61
CA TRP A 98 -6.74 -19.62 12.87
C TRP A 98 -7.46 -20.38 11.77
N GLY A 99 -6.81 -20.50 10.59
CA GLY A 99 -7.39 -21.17 9.43
C GLY A 99 -8.41 -20.34 8.64
N THR A 100 -8.71 -19.11 9.08
CA THR A 100 -9.49 -18.17 8.27
C THR A 100 -8.71 -17.79 7.01
N ASP A 101 -9.36 -17.88 5.85
CA ASP A 101 -8.77 -17.42 4.60
C ASP A 101 -8.51 -15.90 4.64
N ILE A 102 -7.29 -15.49 4.30
CA ILE A 102 -6.88 -14.08 4.40
C ILE A 102 -7.66 -13.17 3.43
N PHE A 103 -8.09 -13.67 2.28
CA PHE A 103 -8.87 -12.88 1.33
C PHE A 103 -10.31 -12.70 1.81
N LEU A 104 -10.89 -13.74 2.42
CA LEU A 104 -12.19 -13.62 3.12
C LEU A 104 -12.09 -12.62 4.27
N ALA A 105 -11.05 -12.70 5.10
CA ALA A 105 -10.81 -11.75 6.18
C ALA A 105 -10.73 -10.30 5.65
N ARG A 106 -9.99 -10.07 4.56
CA ARG A 106 -9.90 -8.75 3.91
C ARG A 106 -11.24 -8.28 3.37
N GLN A 107 -12.04 -9.16 2.78
CA GLN A 107 -13.36 -8.81 2.29
C GLN A 107 -14.27 -8.36 3.44
N ILE A 108 -14.30 -9.11 4.55
CA ILE A 108 -15.06 -8.75 5.75
C ILE A 108 -14.65 -7.37 6.26
N VAL A 109 -13.35 -7.10 6.36
CA VAL A 109 -12.86 -5.78 6.79
C VAL A 109 -13.26 -4.69 5.79
N ALA A 110 -13.11 -4.93 4.47
CA ALA A 110 -13.47 -3.96 3.44
C ALA A 110 -14.97 -3.60 3.48
N GLU A 111 -15.84 -4.57 3.70
CA GLU A 111 -17.29 -4.35 3.85
C GLU A 111 -17.60 -3.49 5.07
N LYS A 112 -16.92 -3.73 6.20
CA LYS A 112 -17.06 -2.90 7.41
C LYS A 112 -16.52 -1.49 7.22
N LEU A 113 -15.35 -1.34 6.59
CA LEU A 113 -14.76 -0.04 6.29
C LEU A 113 -15.66 0.81 5.38
N ALA A 114 -16.35 0.19 4.43
CA ALA A 114 -17.28 0.90 3.55
C ALA A 114 -18.44 1.55 4.32
N LEU A 115 -18.88 0.96 5.44
CA LEU A 115 -19.94 1.50 6.30
C LEU A 115 -19.46 2.68 7.16
N VAL A 116 -18.19 2.67 7.59
CA VAL A 116 -17.60 3.68 8.48
C VAL A 116 -16.99 4.84 7.71
N GLY A 117 -16.60 4.65 6.44
CA GLY A 117 -15.95 5.69 5.64
C GLY A 117 -16.75 6.99 5.54
N GLY A 118 -18.08 6.93 5.65
CA GLY A 118 -18.95 8.12 5.64
C GLY A 118 -19.08 8.86 6.98
N THR A 119 -18.65 8.25 8.10
CA THR A 119 -18.70 8.87 9.43
C THR A 119 -17.39 9.53 9.84
N LEU A 120 -16.32 9.29 9.09
CA LEU A 120 -15.01 9.90 9.35
C LEU A 120 -15.03 11.40 8.99
N PRO A 121 -14.26 12.24 9.71
CA PRO A 121 -14.16 13.66 9.37
C PRO A 121 -13.65 13.87 7.94
N PRO A 122 -14.08 14.93 7.24
CA PRO A 122 -13.72 15.18 5.85
C PRO A 122 -12.22 15.46 5.64
N GLN A 123 -11.48 15.76 6.70
CA GLN A 123 -10.03 15.99 6.66
C GLN A 123 -9.22 14.68 6.69
N VAL A 124 -9.86 13.53 6.98
CA VAL A 124 -9.21 12.23 7.09
C VAL A 124 -9.27 11.50 5.77
N GLU A 125 -8.15 10.92 5.37
CA GLU A 125 -8.11 10.08 4.18
C GLU A 125 -8.94 8.81 4.37
N ARG A 126 -9.39 8.22 3.27
CA ARG A 126 -10.14 6.97 3.34
C ARG A 126 -9.23 5.88 3.93
N PRO A 127 -9.69 5.11 4.93
CA PRO A 127 -8.94 3.98 5.46
C PRO A 127 -8.57 3.00 4.34
N VAL A 128 -7.31 2.59 4.29
CA VAL A 128 -6.79 1.65 3.29
C VAL A 128 -6.33 0.37 3.94
N LEU A 129 -6.52 -0.75 3.24
CA LEU A 129 -5.99 -2.05 3.67
C LEU A 129 -4.53 -2.18 3.28
N ALA A 130 -3.65 -2.41 4.26
CA ALA A 130 -2.25 -2.71 4.01
C ALA A 130 -2.09 -3.93 3.10
N PRO A 131 -0.96 -4.08 2.39
CA PRO A 131 -0.64 -5.33 1.70
C PRO A 131 -0.69 -6.53 2.64
N VAL A 132 -1.06 -7.69 2.10
CA VAL A 132 -0.96 -8.95 2.85
C VAL A 132 0.51 -9.22 3.11
N SER A 133 0.89 -9.26 4.38
CA SER A 133 2.24 -9.53 4.83
C SER A 133 2.21 -10.45 6.04
N SER A 134 3.22 -11.30 6.14
CA SER A 134 3.50 -12.09 7.33
C SER A 134 4.59 -11.39 8.13
N ILE A 135 4.62 -11.61 9.45
CA ILE A 135 5.75 -11.20 10.31
C ILE A 135 7.07 -11.78 9.80
N MET A 136 7.03 -12.94 9.16
CA MET A 136 8.19 -13.59 8.52
C MET A 136 8.33 -13.24 7.03
N GLY A 137 7.52 -12.32 6.51
CA GLY A 137 7.47 -11.96 5.08
C GLY A 137 8.61 -11.04 4.62
N GLU A 138 9.43 -10.54 5.53
CA GLU A 138 10.60 -9.72 5.18
C GLU A 138 11.77 -10.60 4.74
N ILE A 139 11.78 -10.97 3.46
CA ILE A 139 12.72 -11.95 2.89
C ILE A 139 14.03 -11.35 2.35
N LEU A 140 14.07 -10.04 2.10
CA LEU A 140 15.22 -9.37 1.48
C LEU A 140 15.41 -7.96 2.03
N PHE A 141 16.59 -7.72 2.58
CA PHE A 141 17.06 -6.41 3.00
C PHE A 141 18.34 -6.07 2.24
N PHE A 142 18.40 -4.88 1.67
CA PHE A 142 19.61 -4.35 1.05
C PHE A 142 19.64 -2.83 1.18
N ALA A 143 20.84 -2.28 1.12
CA ALA A 143 21.06 -0.84 1.13
C ALA A 143 21.51 -0.38 -0.26
N ILE A 144 21.07 0.80 -0.67
CA ILE A 144 21.56 1.49 -1.87
C ILE A 144 22.55 2.55 -1.39
N SER A 145 23.78 2.46 -1.86
CA SER A 145 24.86 3.41 -1.52
C SER A 145 25.61 3.86 -2.76
N SER A 146 26.17 5.06 -2.71
CA SER A 146 27.00 5.63 -3.77
C SER A 146 27.87 6.75 -3.21
N ASP A 147 29.15 6.78 -3.60
CA ASP A 147 30.06 7.87 -3.23
C ASP A 147 29.88 9.12 -4.11
N ALA A 148 29.19 8.99 -5.24
CA ALA A 148 29.04 10.05 -6.25
C ALA A 148 27.64 10.68 -6.28
N GLN A 149 26.64 10.03 -5.69
CA GLN A 149 25.24 10.46 -5.77
C GLN A 149 24.74 10.96 -4.42
N ASP A 150 23.94 12.03 -4.47
CA ASP A 150 23.27 12.58 -3.30
C ASP A 150 22.23 11.61 -2.73
N PRO A 151 22.05 11.51 -1.40
CA PRO A 151 21.02 10.65 -0.79
C PRO A 151 19.60 10.88 -1.32
N LEU A 152 19.25 12.11 -1.74
CA LEU A 152 17.95 12.39 -2.38
C LEU A 152 17.80 11.68 -3.73
N ALA A 153 18.86 11.66 -4.52
CA ALA A 153 18.88 10.95 -5.81
C ALA A 153 18.79 9.44 -5.61
N LEU A 154 19.49 8.90 -4.62
CA LEU A 154 19.40 7.48 -4.25
C LEU A 154 18.00 7.10 -3.77
N ARG A 155 17.38 7.91 -2.92
CA ARG A 155 15.97 7.71 -2.49
C ARG A 155 15.02 7.75 -3.67
N THR A 156 15.17 8.72 -4.56
CA THR A 156 14.36 8.83 -5.78
C THR A 156 14.50 7.59 -6.66
N ALA A 157 15.72 7.07 -6.84
CA ALA A 157 15.97 5.85 -7.61
C ALA A 157 15.37 4.60 -6.92
N ALA A 158 15.45 4.54 -5.59
CA ALA A 158 14.83 3.47 -4.80
C ALA A 158 13.31 3.42 -5.03
N ASP A 159 12.64 4.56 -4.93
CA ASP A 159 11.18 4.66 -5.08
C ASP A 159 10.69 4.45 -6.52
N THR A 160 11.39 5.02 -7.49
CA THR A 160 10.90 5.08 -8.88
C THR A 160 11.36 3.92 -9.76
N VAL A 161 12.53 3.32 -9.45
CA VAL A 161 13.13 2.25 -10.26
C VAL A 161 13.14 0.94 -9.50
N VAL A 162 13.81 0.89 -8.35
CA VAL A 162 14.08 -0.36 -7.64
C VAL A 162 12.79 -0.97 -7.10
N ARG A 163 11.99 -0.18 -6.38
CA ARG A 163 10.70 -0.59 -5.83
C ARG A 163 9.79 -1.18 -6.90
N ARG A 164 9.66 -0.50 -8.05
CA ARG A 164 8.79 -0.95 -9.16
C ARG A 164 9.27 -2.27 -9.78
N ARG A 165 10.58 -2.45 -9.94
CA ARG A 165 11.15 -3.69 -10.50
C ARG A 165 10.97 -4.87 -9.54
N LEU A 166 11.15 -4.66 -8.24
CA LEU A 166 10.97 -5.71 -7.24
C LEU A 166 9.48 -6.09 -7.09
N LEU A 167 8.57 -5.11 -7.10
CA LEU A 167 7.12 -5.39 -7.09
C LEU A 167 6.62 -6.14 -8.33
N ALA A 168 7.37 -6.13 -9.44
CA ALA A 168 7.02 -6.89 -10.63
C ALA A 168 7.37 -8.39 -10.53
N VAL A 169 8.13 -8.79 -9.50
CA VAL A 169 8.49 -10.20 -9.26
C VAL A 169 7.30 -10.93 -8.64
N ALA A 170 6.93 -12.07 -9.23
CA ALA A 170 5.83 -12.89 -8.72
C ALA A 170 6.09 -13.32 -7.26
N GLY A 171 5.07 -13.17 -6.40
CA GLY A 171 5.15 -13.47 -4.97
C GLY A 171 5.57 -12.30 -4.09
N VAL A 172 6.02 -11.17 -4.65
CA VAL A 172 6.34 -9.96 -3.87
C VAL A 172 5.07 -9.13 -3.65
N SER A 173 4.60 -9.05 -2.41
CA SER A 173 3.42 -8.25 -2.06
C SER A 173 3.73 -6.78 -1.74
N GLN A 174 4.94 -6.51 -1.22
CA GLN A 174 5.33 -5.18 -0.76
C GLN A 174 6.84 -4.95 -0.86
N VAL A 175 7.21 -3.72 -1.17
CA VAL A 175 8.59 -3.23 -1.13
C VAL A 175 8.57 -1.85 -0.49
N THR A 176 9.27 -1.71 0.64
CA THR A 176 9.28 -0.50 1.47
C THR A 176 10.68 0.11 1.48
N PRO A 177 10.90 1.23 0.77
CA PRO A 177 12.14 2.00 0.89
C PRO A 177 12.20 2.69 2.26
N ILE A 178 13.30 2.49 2.99
CA ILE A 178 13.50 3.06 4.34
C ILE A 178 14.68 4.03 4.30
N GLY A 179 14.55 5.19 4.96
CA GLY A 179 15.58 6.21 5.04
C GLY A 179 15.68 7.11 3.78
N GLY A 180 16.58 8.09 3.86
CA GLY A 180 16.71 9.16 2.85
C GLY A 180 15.63 10.24 2.98
N ALA A 181 15.79 11.34 2.24
CA ALA A 181 14.80 12.40 2.15
C ALA A 181 13.92 12.20 0.90
N GLU A 182 12.64 12.51 1.00
CA GLU A 182 11.74 12.50 -0.14
C GLU A 182 11.81 13.83 -0.90
N ARG A 183 11.72 13.75 -2.23
CA ARG A 183 11.79 14.94 -3.09
C ARG A 183 10.48 15.70 -3.02
N GLN A 184 10.52 16.86 -2.38
CA GLN A 184 9.37 17.77 -2.26
C GLN A 184 9.73 19.19 -2.69
N TYR A 185 8.78 19.86 -3.36
CA TYR A 185 8.87 21.29 -3.65
C TYR A 185 8.18 22.05 -2.52
N GLN A 186 8.93 22.93 -1.84
CA GLN A 186 8.43 23.67 -0.68
C GLN A 186 8.25 25.13 -1.04
N VAL A 187 7.02 25.65 -0.87
CA VAL A 187 6.73 27.08 -0.97
C VAL A 187 6.81 27.67 0.44
N VAL A 188 7.91 28.35 0.74
CA VAL A 188 8.14 28.95 2.06
C VAL A 188 7.53 30.33 2.12
N ALA A 189 6.38 30.44 2.76
CA ALA A 189 5.68 31.71 2.94
C ALA A 189 6.41 32.62 3.95
N ARG A 190 6.72 33.85 3.52
CA ARG A 190 7.33 34.89 4.34
C ARG A 190 6.26 35.87 4.85
N PRO A 191 5.90 35.89 6.15
CA PRO A 191 4.80 36.70 6.66
C PRO A 191 4.92 38.20 6.35
N GLU A 192 6.14 38.73 6.37
CA GLU A 192 6.46 40.12 6.05
C GLU A 192 6.13 40.48 4.60
N GLN A 193 6.39 39.57 3.66
CA GLN A 193 6.11 39.78 2.23
C GLN A 193 4.62 39.64 1.93
N LEU A 194 3.94 38.68 2.56
CA LEU A 194 2.49 38.53 2.47
C LEU A 194 1.78 39.81 2.91
N ARG A 195 2.19 40.37 4.06
CA ARG A 195 1.63 41.62 4.59
C ARG A 195 1.93 42.82 3.68
N ALA A 196 3.17 42.95 3.18
CA ALA A 196 3.55 44.04 2.29
C ALA A 196 2.73 44.07 0.99
N ASN A 197 2.36 42.89 0.48
CA ASN A 197 1.56 42.76 -0.74
C ASN A 197 0.05 42.62 -0.47
N SER A 198 -0.40 42.70 0.77
CA SER A 198 -1.82 42.50 1.17
C SER A 198 -2.39 41.17 0.65
N ILE A 199 -1.58 40.10 0.72
CA ILE A 199 -1.94 38.73 0.34
C ILE A 199 -2.15 37.92 1.61
N SER A 200 -3.30 37.25 1.70
CA SER A 200 -3.59 36.31 2.78
C SER A 200 -2.91 34.96 2.56
N LEU A 201 -2.66 34.22 3.64
CA LEU A 201 -2.12 32.86 3.53
C LEU A 201 -3.07 31.94 2.73
N THR A 202 -4.38 32.13 2.87
CA THR A 202 -5.39 31.37 2.14
C THR A 202 -5.32 31.63 0.63
N GLU A 203 -5.10 32.87 0.20
CA GLU A 203 -4.90 33.21 -1.21
C GLU A 203 -3.64 32.53 -1.76
N LEU A 204 -2.52 32.57 -1.02
CA LEU A 204 -1.31 31.84 -1.42
C LEU A 204 -1.55 30.34 -1.56
N LEU A 205 -2.21 29.71 -0.58
CA LEU A 205 -2.51 28.29 -0.62
C LEU A 205 -3.40 27.92 -1.82
N ASN A 206 -4.41 28.73 -2.12
CA ASN A 206 -5.30 28.51 -3.26
C ASN A 206 -4.57 28.69 -4.59
N ALA A 207 -3.69 29.69 -4.70
CA ALA A 207 -2.86 29.90 -5.88
C ALA A 207 -1.94 28.70 -6.14
N VAL A 208 -1.23 28.22 -5.11
CA VAL A 208 -0.34 27.05 -5.23
C VAL A 208 -1.12 25.78 -5.60
N ARG A 209 -2.30 25.55 -5.03
CA ARG A 209 -3.18 24.42 -5.41
C ARG A 209 -3.69 24.52 -6.86
N GLY A 210 -3.93 25.74 -7.34
CA GLY A 210 -4.35 26.03 -8.72
C GLY A 210 -3.20 26.00 -9.73
N ALA A 211 -1.95 26.18 -9.28
CA ALA A 211 -0.80 26.42 -10.15
C ALA A 211 -0.43 25.21 -11.04
N SER A 212 -0.72 23.98 -10.60
CA SER A 212 -0.33 22.77 -11.33
C SER A 212 -1.53 21.89 -11.64
N GLN A 213 -2.28 22.24 -12.69
CA GLN A 213 -3.41 21.44 -13.18
C GLN A 213 -3.38 21.30 -14.69
N ASN A 214 -3.71 20.12 -15.18
CA ASN A 214 -3.99 19.90 -16.60
C ASN A 214 -5.51 19.91 -16.79
N THR A 215 -5.98 20.52 -17.87
CA THR A 215 -7.41 20.61 -18.19
C THR A 215 -7.64 20.09 -19.60
N SER A 216 -8.65 19.23 -19.77
CA SER A 216 -9.11 18.85 -21.11
C SER A 216 -9.99 19.96 -21.67
N ALA A 217 -9.76 20.36 -22.92
CA ALA A 217 -10.57 21.34 -23.64
C ALA A 217 -11.52 20.68 -24.65
N GLY A 218 -11.69 19.35 -24.56
CA GLY A 218 -12.60 18.59 -25.41
C GLY A 218 -11.96 18.15 -26.72
N VAL A 219 -12.79 17.96 -27.75
CA VAL A 219 -12.37 17.51 -29.08
C VAL A 219 -12.79 18.55 -30.10
N TYR A 220 -11.88 18.89 -30.99
CA TYR A 220 -12.13 19.71 -32.16
C TYR A 220 -12.18 18.82 -33.39
N THR A 221 -13.31 18.80 -34.08
CA THR A 221 -13.50 17.97 -35.28
C THR A 221 -13.34 18.82 -36.53
N GLU A 222 -12.44 18.40 -37.43
CA GLU A 222 -12.28 19.00 -38.74
C GLU A 222 -12.40 17.91 -39.82
N GLY A 223 -13.51 17.94 -40.55
CA GLY A 223 -13.84 16.89 -41.52
C GLY A 223 -13.94 15.51 -40.87
N PRO A 224 -13.24 14.47 -41.38
CA PRO A 224 -13.23 13.14 -40.78
C PRO A 224 -12.20 12.97 -39.64
N GLN A 225 -11.50 14.03 -39.23
CA GLN A 225 -10.46 13.98 -38.19
C GLN A 225 -10.92 14.63 -36.89
N GLU A 226 -10.59 14.02 -35.75
CA GLU A 226 -10.82 14.56 -34.41
C GLU A 226 -9.48 14.89 -33.72
N TYR A 227 -9.37 16.10 -33.22
CA TYR A 227 -8.22 16.61 -32.48
C TYR A 227 -8.58 16.76 -31.01
N VAL A 228 -7.92 16.01 -30.14
CA VAL A 228 -8.08 16.16 -28.68
C VAL A 228 -7.33 17.41 -28.23
N LEU A 229 -8.06 18.37 -27.67
CA LEU A 229 -7.50 19.58 -27.12
C LEU A 229 -7.24 19.40 -25.63
N GLN A 230 -6.00 19.66 -25.20
CA GLN A 230 -5.58 19.60 -23.80
C GLN A 230 -4.76 20.84 -23.45
N ALA A 231 -5.17 21.55 -22.40
CA ALA A 231 -4.37 22.56 -21.75
C ALA A 231 -3.42 21.90 -20.75
N VAL A 232 -2.11 22.08 -20.97
CA VAL A 232 -1.06 21.54 -20.10
C VAL A 232 -0.58 22.64 -19.16
N GLY A 233 -1.09 22.65 -17.94
CA GLY A 233 -0.69 23.58 -16.88
C GLY A 233 0.08 22.91 -15.73
N ARG A 234 0.50 21.64 -15.88
CA ARG A 234 1.30 20.94 -14.87
C ARG A 234 2.71 21.52 -14.76
N VAL A 235 3.07 21.92 -13.55
CA VAL A 235 4.41 22.43 -13.21
C VAL A 235 5.44 21.31 -13.21
N ARG A 236 6.62 21.57 -13.78
CA ARG A 236 7.73 20.62 -13.94
C ARG A 236 8.95 20.94 -13.09
N ASN A 237 9.17 22.21 -12.80
CA ASN A 237 10.33 22.69 -12.06
C ASN A 237 9.90 23.73 -10.99
N PRO A 238 10.75 24.05 -10.01
CA PRO A 238 10.43 25.04 -8.98
C PRO A 238 10.16 26.45 -9.54
N ASP A 239 10.82 26.82 -10.64
CA ASP A 239 10.73 28.17 -11.21
C ASP A 239 9.32 28.44 -11.76
N GLU A 240 8.73 27.46 -12.43
CA GLU A 240 7.33 27.49 -12.89
C GLU A 240 6.32 27.62 -11.71
N ILE A 241 6.65 27.13 -10.50
CA ILE A 241 5.84 27.40 -9.30
C ILE A 241 5.99 28.87 -8.90
N GLY A 242 7.21 29.40 -8.96
CA GLY A 242 7.54 30.79 -8.62
C GLY A 242 6.89 31.82 -9.54
N GLU A 243 6.65 31.47 -10.81
CA GLU A 243 5.96 32.31 -11.79
C GLU A 243 4.43 32.30 -11.62
N SER A 244 3.89 31.46 -10.71
CA SER A 244 2.44 31.39 -10.50
C SER A 244 1.88 32.69 -9.91
N VAL A 245 0.79 33.17 -10.52
CA VAL A 245 0.11 34.39 -10.06
C VAL A 245 -0.66 34.09 -8.79
N VAL A 246 -0.29 34.78 -7.70
CA VAL A 246 -0.93 34.58 -6.39
C VAL A 246 -2.20 35.44 -6.23
N ALA A 247 -2.12 36.71 -6.58
CA ALA A 247 -3.25 37.63 -6.54
C ALA A 247 -3.04 38.78 -7.52
N LEU A 248 -4.12 39.22 -8.16
CA LEU A 248 -4.17 40.48 -8.90
C LEU A 248 -4.85 41.54 -8.02
N ARG A 249 -4.13 42.62 -7.71
CA ARG A 249 -4.63 43.75 -6.93
C ARG A 249 -4.45 45.02 -7.77
N GLY A 250 -5.58 45.65 -8.12
CA GLY A 250 -5.63 46.74 -9.10
C GLY A 250 -5.62 46.18 -10.52
N GLY A 251 -6.69 46.41 -11.27
CA GLY A 251 -6.71 46.18 -12.71
C GLY A 251 -5.81 47.18 -13.43
#